data_AF-J2HCU7-F1
#
_entry.id   AF-J2HCU7-F1
#
_cell.length_a   1.000
_cell.length_b   1.000
_cell.length_c   1.000
_cell.angle_alpha   90.00
_cell.angle_beta   90.00
_cell.angle_gamma   90.00
#
_symmetry.space_group_name_H-M   'P 1'
#
loop_
_entity.id
_entity.type
_entity.pdbx_description
1 polymer ?
#
loop_
_entity_poly.entity_id
_entity_poly.type
_entity_poly.pdbx_seq_one_letter_code
_entity_poly.pdbx_strand_id
1 'polypeptide(L)'
;MASMLDPLFALIKEESRRIWCYRWLVAATTLVLWGGAATYVLSLPSVYDAWGQIYVNGQTPLAATAEGMSLVGGGYGSPYVVQKTLLNDDNLAKVVLRMDPTAASKGKAAFEVEMNRLRRKIHFARDPGEDFVELHVTDTDPARARDLVRLLLNQFITRNVDRAQADLGRAGQFLDGQVAAYDAMVAASQVKIAEFRRTHPAVAALSATAVDNGLAAPRSAPATVAQAAPAPRSFAAARRVSELESQLAVLRSAYTEQYPDVIATRRQLAQALIARDLEEKAALTAAATYRPPVLLGGYPPRRAMPAPLPPAVASEWNNLQRNDEVLRSTYQQLLGKRVATHMSQAVYGADGAGKYQVTREPTVPTVPIGPNRALYLALAGLLAVGGGLGVGWLRAATQSIFVSTRELEQAVQLPVIGTLSWEPAWNTRPPRPPRLARVRGRIGGGTPNPPVILKSYRTTWDSQP
;
A
#
# COMPACT_ATOMS: atom_id res chain seq x y z
N MET A 1 -33.22 8.23 -46.79
CA MET A 1 -32.51 7.09 -46.16
C MET A 1 -33.24 5.76 -46.35
N ALA A 2 -34.58 5.69 -46.27
CA ALA A 2 -35.33 4.44 -46.50
C ALA A 2 -35.14 3.83 -47.91
N SER A 3 -35.11 4.65 -48.97
CA SER A 3 -34.96 4.20 -50.36
C SER A 3 -33.58 3.65 -50.74
N MET A 4 -32.54 3.90 -49.95
CA MET A 4 -31.20 3.32 -50.15
C MET A 4 -31.03 1.96 -49.46
N LEU A 5 -31.93 1.62 -48.53
CA LEU A 5 -31.87 0.36 -47.78
C LEU A 5 -32.57 -0.79 -48.53
N ASP A 6 -33.60 -0.49 -49.32
CA ASP A 6 -34.33 -1.48 -50.14
C ASP A 6 -33.45 -2.31 -51.08
N PRO A 7 -32.53 -1.72 -51.90
CA PRO A 7 -31.64 -2.50 -52.75
C PRO A 7 -30.64 -3.33 -51.94
N LEU A 8 -30.24 -2.83 -50.76
CA LEU A 8 -29.31 -3.53 -49.87
C LEU A 8 -29.97 -4.77 -49.24
N PHE A 9 -31.23 -4.66 -48.81
CA PHE A 9 -32.02 -5.80 -48.32
C PHE A 9 -32.29 -6.84 -49.41
N ALA A 10 -32.52 -6.41 -50.65
CA ALA A 10 -32.67 -7.32 -51.78
C ALA A 10 -31.40 -8.12 -52.04
N LEU A 11 -30.24 -7.46 -52.05
CA LEU A 11 -28.93 -8.10 -52.23
C LEU A 11 -28.63 -9.13 -51.12
N ILE A 12 -28.88 -8.77 -49.85
CA ILE A 12 -28.70 -9.68 -48.71
C ILE A 12 -29.63 -10.90 -48.82
N LYS A 13 -30.88 -10.70 -49.28
CA LYS A 13 -31.86 -11.78 -49.44
C LYS A 13 -31.48 -12.75 -50.57
N GLU A 14 -30.86 -12.26 -51.64
CA GLU A 14 -30.36 -13.10 -52.73
C GLU A 14 -29.11 -13.89 -52.31
N GLU A 15 -28.13 -13.23 -51.69
CA GLU A 15 -26.91 -13.89 -51.21
C GLU A 15 -27.18 -14.90 -50.09
N SER A 16 -28.10 -14.59 -49.17
CA SER A 16 -28.49 -15.55 -48.12
C SER A 16 -29.11 -16.83 -48.68
N ARG A 17 -29.88 -16.76 -49.76
CA ARG A 17 -30.42 -17.95 -50.45
C ARG A 17 -29.31 -18.80 -51.07
N ARG A 18 -28.29 -18.17 -51.66
CA ARG A 18 -27.11 -18.89 -52.20
C ARG A 18 -26.36 -19.62 -51.09
N ILE A 19 -26.12 -18.94 -49.97
CA ILE A 19 -25.45 -19.53 -48.81
C ILE A 19 -26.28 -20.68 -48.22
N TRP A 20 -27.61 -20.59 -48.24
CA TRP A 20 -28.52 -21.61 -47.70
C TRP A 20 -28.45 -22.97 -48.42
N CYS A 21 -28.06 -23.00 -49.69
CA CYS A 21 -27.78 -24.24 -50.41
C CYS A 21 -26.62 -25.03 -49.76
N TYR A 22 -25.64 -24.32 -49.20
CA TYR A 22 -24.48 -24.88 -48.52
C TYR A 22 -24.60 -24.87 -47.00
N ARG A 23 -25.82 -24.80 -46.45
CA ARG A 23 -26.05 -24.68 -44.99
C ARG A 23 -25.30 -25.73 -44.16
N TRP A 24 -25.17 -26.95 -44.68
CA TRP A 24 -24.43 -28.03 -44.01
C TRP A 24 -22.92 -27.81 -44.03
N LEU A 25 -22.38 -27.21 -45.10
CA LEU A 25 -20.96 -26.85 -45.18
C LEU A 25 -20.67 -25.70 -44.22
N VAL A 26 -21.50 -24.66 -44.21
CA VAL A 26 -21.43 -23.54 -43.26
C VAL A 26 -21.51 -24.05 -41.81
N ALA A 27 -22.48 -24.91 -41.51
CA ALA A 27 -22.62 -25.50 -40.18
C ALA A 27 -21.40 -26.35 -39.78
N ALA A 28 -20.88 -27.16 -40.71
CA ALA A 28 -19.71 -27.99 -40.45
C ALA A 28 -18.45 -27.14 -40.20
N THR A 29 -18.19 -26.12 -41.02
CA THR A 29 -17.02 -25.25 -40.86
C THR A 29 -17.12 -24.40 -39.60
N THR A 30 -18.28 -23.84 -39.29
CA THR A 30 -18.51 -23.14 -38.02
C THR A 30 -18.30 -24.06 -36.82
N LEU A 31 -18.80 -25.30 -36.85
CA LEU A 31 -18.64 -26.24 -35.74
C LEU A 31 -17.17 -26.63 -35.56
N VAL A 32 -16.42 -26.85 -36.64
CA VAL A 32 -14.98 -27.15 -36.59
C VAL A 32 -14.18 -25.95 -36.05
N LEU A 33 -14.43 -24.74 -36.57
CA LEU A 33 -13.75 -23.53 -36.11
C LEU A 33 -14.06 -23.23 -34.64
N TRP A 34 -15.33 -23.33 -34.24
CA TRP A 34 -15.74 -23.12 -32.86
C TRP A 34 -15.20 -24.21 -31.93
N GLY A 35 -15.29 -25.49 -32.32
CA GLY A 35 -14.76 -26.60 -31.53
C GLY A 35 -13.25 -26.51 -31.32
N GLY A 36 -12.50 -26.15 -32.36
CA GLY A 36 -11.05 -25.90 -32.27
C GLY A 36 -10.73 -24.73 -31.35
N ALA A 37 -11.41 -23.60 -31.52
CA ALA A 37 -11.22 -22.43 -30.67
C ALA A 37 -11.64 -22.68 -29.21
N ALA A 38 -12.73 -23.40 -28.98
CA ALA A 38 -13.19 -23.79 -27.65
C ALA A 38 -12.18 -24.70 -26.96
N THR A 39 -11.62 -25.67 -27.68
CA THR A 39 -10.55 -26.54 -27.16
C THR A 39 -9.32 -25.72 -26.75
N TYR A 40 -8.92 -24.75 -27.58
CA TYR A 40 -7.83 -23.83 -27.25
C TYR A 40 -8.12 -22.99 -26.00
N VAL A 41 -9.30 -22.36 -25.91
CA VAL A 41 -9.68 -21.53 -24.76
C VAL A 41 -9.77 -22.34 -23.46
N LEU A 42 -10.26 -23.58 -23.53
CA LEU A 42 -10.33 -24.48 -22.37
C LEU A 42 -8.95 -24.99 -21.95
N SER A 43 -7.98 -25.05 -22.86
CA SER A 43 -6.59 -25.41 -22.56
C SER A 43 -5.79 -24.29 -21.88
N LEU A 44 -6.27 -23.05 -21.90
CA LEU A 44 -5.58 -21.93 -21.25
C LEU A 44 -5.58 -22.12 -19.72
N PRO A 45 -4.41 -22.05 -19.08
CA PRO A 45 -4.31 -22.21 -17.64
C PRO A 45 -5.07 -21.09 -16.92
N SER A 46 -5.76 -21.45 -15.84
CA SER A 46 -6.38 -20.48 -14.94
C SER A 46 -5.31 -19.72 -14.16
N VAL A 47 -5.48 -18.41 -14.04
CA VAL A 47 -4.62 -17.53 -13.26
C VAL A 47 -5.38 -17.06 -12.04
N TYR A 48 -4.72 -17.10 -10.89
CA TYR A 48 -5.25 -16.71 -9.60
C TYR A 48 -4.48 -15.50 -9.07
N ASP A 49 -5.19 -14.61 -8.37
CA ASP A 49 -4.60 -13.45 -7.71
C ASP A 49 -4.69 -13.62 -6.20
N ALA A 50 -3.54 -13.61 -5.54
CA ALA A 50 -3.47 -13.57 -4.09
C ALA A 50 -3.06 -12.17 -3.66
N TRP A 51 -3.71 -11.63 -2.66
CA TRP A 51 -3.44 -10.28 -2.17
C TRP A 51 -3.26 -10.25 -0.66
N GLY A 52 -2.53 -9.24 -0.18
CA GLY A 52 -2.33 -8.97 1.25
C GLY A 52 -2.15 -7.48 1.50
N GLN A 53 -2.48 -7.03 2.70
CA GLN A 53 -2.50 -5.61 3.05
C GLN A 53 -1.61 -5.35 4.26
N ILE A 54 -0.70 -4.38 4.14
CA ILE A 54 0.12 -3.87 5.24
C ILE A 54 -0.30 -2.45 5.55
N TYR A 55 -0.50 -2.18 6.84
CA TYR A 55 -0.60 -0.84 7.38
C TYR A 55 0.79 -0.32 7.76
N VAL A 56 1.11 0.88 7.25
CA VAL A 56 2.37 1.57 7.54
C VAL A 56 2.03 2.81 8.35
N ASN A 57 2.30 2.78 9.65
CA ASN A 57 2.09 3.96 10.47
C ASN A 57 3.20 5.00 10.20
N GLY A 58 2.82 6.12 9.59
CA GLY A 58 3.71 7.26 9.34
C GLY A 58 4.06 8.05 10.62
N GLN A 59 3.28 7.91 11.68
CA GLN A 59 3.42 8.66 12.93
C GLN A 59 3.94 7.75 14.03
N THR A 60 5.26 7.58 14.11
CA THR A 60 5.83 7.05 15.35
C THR A 60 5.77 8.14 16.43
N PRO A 61 5.44 7.81 17.70
CA PRO A 61 5.48 8.76 18.81
C PRO A 61 6.86 9.43 19.01
N LEU A 62 7.89 8.87 18.38
CA LEU A 62 9.29 9.29 18.42
C LEU A 62 9.65 10.40 17.42
N ALA A 63 8.88 10.61 16.35
CA ALA A 63 9.05 11.81 15.52
C ALA A 63 8.64 13.07 16.30
N ALA A 64 7.59 12.97 17.13
CA ALA A 64 7.05 14.06 17.93
C ALA A 64 7.95 14.49 19.09
N THR A 65 8.81 13.61 19.62
CA THR A 65 9.82 14.01 20.64
C THR A 65 11.15 14.45 20.02
N ALA A 66 11.31 14.28 18.70
CA ALA A 66 12.47 14.68 17.91
C ALA A 66 12.20 15.96 17.09
N GLU A 67 11.20 16.76 17.47
CA GLU A 67 10.70 17.98 16.80
C GLU A 67 11.72 19.16 16.69
N GLY A 68 13.01 18.88 16.81
CA GLY A 68 14.08 19.83 16.49
C GLY A 68 15.31 19.25 15.78
N MET A 69 15.48 17.93 15.67
CA MET A 69 16.73 17.31 15.18
C MET A 69 16.47 15.92 14.55
N SER A 70 15.84 15.88 13.38
CA SER A 70 15.81 14.64 12.58
C SER A 70 17.11 14.51 11.77
N LEU A 71 18.00 13.61 12.19
CA LEU A 71 19.13 13.11 11.39
C LEU A 71 18.69 12.01 10.40
N VAL A 72 17.41 11.63 10.40
CA VAL A 72 16.87 10.50 9.64
C VAL A 72 15.69 11.02 8.81
N GLY A 73 15.97 11.42 7.57
CA GLY A 73 15.07 12.15 6.68
C GLY A 73 13.62 11.64 6.67
N GLY A 74 12.66 12.57 6.72
CA GLY A 74 11.22 12.33 6.85
C GLY A 74 10.52 11.70 5.64
N GLY A 75 11.04 10.60 5.12
CA GLY A 75 10.43 9.83 4.01
C GLY A 75 10.13 8.36 4.35
N TYR A 76 10.37 7.92 5.59
CA TYR A 76 10.18 6.54 6.04
C TYR A 76 8.70 6.22 6.28
N GLY A 77 7.95 5.98 5.21
CA GLY A 77 6.54 5.60 5.31
C GLY A 77 5.75 5.74 4.03
N SER A 78 6.28 6.45 3.02
CA SER A 78 5.55 6.60 1.75
C SER A 78 5.31 5.23 1.09
N PRO A 79 4.10 4.96 0.58
CA PRO A 79 3.79 3.77 -0.22
C PRO A 79 4.80 3.53 -1.35
N TYR A 80 5.36 4.60 -1.92
CA TYR A 80 6.39 4.51 -2.96
C TYR A 80 7.70 3.86 -2.46
N VAL A 81 8.16 4.23 -1.27
CA VAL A 81 9.39 3.69 -0.67
C VAL A 81 9.18 2.23 -0.27
N VAL A 82 7.98 1.90 0.23
CA VAL A 82 7.57 0.53 0.55
C VAL A 82 7.60 -0.35 -0.71
N GLN A 83 6.96 0.11 -1.78
CA GLN A 83 6.94 -0.58 -3.08
C GLN A 83 8.35 -0.81 -3.62
N LYS A 84 9.18 0.23 -3.65
CA LYS A 84 10.56 0.13 -4.18
C LYS A 84 11.45 -0.77 -3.32
N THR A 85 11.21 -0.81 -2.02
CA THR A 85 11.94 -1.70 -1.10
C THR A 85 11.47 -3.15 -1.27
N LEU A 86 10.16 -3.41 -1.37
CA LEU A 86 9.60 -4.75 -1.61
C LEU A 86 10.13 -5.38 -2.91
N LEU A 87 10.24 -4.59 -3.98
CA LEU A 87 10.67 -5.03 -5.30
C LEU A 87 12.20 -4.96 -5.52
N ASN A 88 12.98 -4.68 -4.48
CA ASN A 88 14.44 -4.63 -4.58
C ASN A 88 15.03 -5.99 -4.97
N ASP A 89 16.08 -6.00 -5.80
CA ASP A 89 16.74 -7.21 -6.32
C ASP A 89 17.16 -8.16 -5.20
N ASP A 90 17.74 -7.66 -4.12
CA ASP A 90 18.12 -8.48 -2.97
C ASP A 90 16.93 -9.19 -2.31
N ASN A 91 15.76 -8.52 -2.25
CA ASN A 91 14.56 -9.09 -1.62
C ASN A 91 13.95 -10.16 -2.51
N LEU A 92 13.84 -9.88 -3.81
CA LEU A 92 13.34 -10.84 -4.78
C LEU A 92 14.27 -12.06 -4.87
N ALA A 93 15.59 -11.86 -4.82
CA ALA A 93 16.57 -12.94 -4.80
C ALA A 93 16.34 -13.90 -3.63
N LYS A 94 16.14 -13.38 -2.41
CA LYS A 94 15.86 -14.21 -1.22
C LYS A 94 14.54 -14.98 -1.35
N VAL A 95 13.50 -14.35 -1.92
CA VAL A 95 12.21 -15.01 -2.16
C VAL A 95 12.35 -16.13 -3.19
N VAL A 96 13.06 -15.89 -4.29
CA VAL A 96 13.33 -16.90 -5.33
C VAL A 96 14.11 -18.08 -4.74
N LEU A 97 15.17 -17.82 -3.96
CA LEU A 97 15.98 -18.87 -3.34
C LEU A 97 15.20 -19.70 -2.31
N ARG A 98 14.24 -19.09 -1.62
CA ARG A 98 13.39 -19.80 -0.66
C ARG A 98 12.35 -20.69 -1.33
N MET A 99 11.95 -20.34 -2.55
CA MET A 99 10.99 -21.10 -3.36
C MET A 99 11.65 -22.18 -4.21
N ASP A 100 12.79 -21.86 -4.81
CA ASP A 100 13.63 -22.78 -5.57
C ASP A 100 15.08 -22.66 -5.06
N PRO A 101 15.48 -23.51 -4.09
CA PRO A 101 16.85 -23.56 -3.60
C PRO A 101 17.88 -23.85 -4.70
N THR A 102 17.44 -24.48 -5.80
CA THR A 102 18.31 -24.80 -6.94
C THR A 102 18.45 -23.64 -7.93
N ALA A 103 17.66 -22.57 -7.80
CA ALA A 103 17.68 -21.42 -8.70
C ALA A 103 19.06 -20.76 -8.78
N ALA A 104 19.82 -20.73 -7.68
CA ALA A 104 21.20 -20.24 -7.67
C ALA A 104 22.14 -21.07 -8.57
N SER A 105 21.92 -22.38 -8.63
CA SER A 105 22.79 -23.30 -9.38
C SER A 105 22.57 -23.27 -10.90
N LYS A 106 21.45 -22.71 -11.37
CA LYS A 106 21.09 -22.62 -12.80
C LYS A 106 21.82 -21.49 -13.55
N GLY A 107 22.71 -20.76 -12.86
CA GLY A 107 23.52 -19.67 -13.42
C GLY A 107 22.88 -18.29 -13.23
N LYS A 108 23.74 -17.26 -13.19
CA LYS A 108 23.35 -15.87 -12.86
C LYS A 108 22.28 -15.30 -13.81
N ALA A 109 22.41 -15.54 -15.11
CA ALA A 109 21.47 -15.03 -16.10
C ALA A 109 20.07 -15.65 -15.96
N ALA A 110 19.98 -16.97 -15.69
CA ALA A 110 18.71 -17.65 -15.45
C ALA A 110 18.02 -17.11 -14.18
N PHE A 111 18.81 -16.85 -13.14
CA PHE A 111 18.34 -16.27 -11.88
C PHE A 111 17.76 -14.86 -12.08
N GLU A 112 18.44 -14.01 -12.85
CA GLU A 112 17.96 -12.66 -13.19
C GLU A 112 16.67 -12.68 -14.01
N VAL A 113 16.53 -13.63 -14.96
CA VAL A 113 15.29 -13.82 -15.72
C VAL A 113 14.13 -14.18 -14.80
N GLU A 114 14.35 -15.08 -13.85
CA GLU A 114 13.30 -15.51 -12.91
C GLU A 114 12.91 -14.38 -11.95
N MET A 115 13.89 -13.60 -11.49
CA MET A 115 13.64 -12.40 -10.67
C MET A 115 12.80 -11.35 -11.43
N ASN A 116 13.14 -11.10 -12.70
CA ASN A 116 12.37 -10.20 -13.55
C ASN A 116 10.97 -10.74 -13.86
N ARG A 117 10.81 -12.06 -13.97
CA ARG A 117 9.50 -12.70 -14.11
C ARG A 117 8.64 -12.49 -12.87
N LEU A 118 9.23 -12.68 -11.69
CA LEU A 118 8.55 -12.45 -10.41
C LEU A 118 8.15 -10.97 -10.25
N ARG A 119 9.06 -10.04 -10.54
CA ARG A 119 8.78 -8.59 -10.53
C ARG A 119 7.56 -8.22 -11.38
N ARG A 120 7.40 -8.84 -12.56
CA ARG A 120 6.26 -8.58 -13.45
C ARG A 120 4.93 -9.17 -12.96
N LYS A 121 4.95 -10.21 -12.13
CA LYS A 121 3.74 -10.84 -11.55
C LYS A 121 3.20 -10.08 -10.34
N ILE A 122 4.04 -9.24 -9.73
CA ILE A 122 3.73 -8.46 -8.54
C ILE A 122 3.16 -7.11 -8.98
N HIS A 123 1.95 -6.80 -8.53
CA HIS A 123 1.29 -5.53 -8.76
C HIS A 123 0.88 -4.90 -7.44
N PHE A 124 0.83 -3.58 -7.40
CA PHE A 124 0.42 -2.82 -6.22
C PHE A 124 -0.86 -2.07 -6.57
N ALA A 125 -1.93 -2.32 -5.82
CA ALA A 125 -3.14 -1.52 -5.93
C ALA A 125 -2.94 -0.22 -5.15
N ARG A 126 -3.33 0.90 -5.75
CA ARG A 126 -3.24 2.21 -5.11
C ARG A 126 -4.55 2.46 -4.37
N ASP A 127 -4.50 2.36 -3.05
CA ASP A 127 -5.60 2.75 -2.18
C ASP A 127 -5.60 4.30 -2.04
N PRO A 128 -6.75 4.99 -2.14
CA PRO A 128 -6.86 6.42 -1.87
C PRO A 128 -6.42 6.84 -0.46
N GLY A 129 -6.34 5.91 0.50
CA GLY A 129 -5.76 6.14 1.83
C GLY A 129 -4.23 6.02 1.82
N GLU A 130 -3.50 7.04 2.30
CA GLU A 130 -2.03 7.11 2.22
C GLU A 130 -1.27 6.04 3.04
N ASP A 131 -1.94 5.32 3.95
CA ASP A 131 -1.28 4.46 4.95
C ASP A 131 -1.36 2.95 4.67
N PHE A 132 -2.12 2.51 3.66
CA PHE A 132 -2.27 1.09 3.32
C PHE A 132 -1.54 0.75 2.02
N VAL A 133 -0.82 -0.36 2.02
CA VAL A 133 -0.19 -0.92 0.83
C VAL A 133 -0.78 -2.29 0.56
N GLU A 134 -1.51 -2.40 -0.55
CA GLU A 134 -2.06 -3.65 -1.07
C GLU A 134 -1.08 -4.28 -2.07
N LEU A 135 -0.64 -5.49 -1.76
CA LEU A 135 0.25 -6.30 -2.58
C LEU A 135 -0.54 -7.39 -3.28
N HIS A 136 -0.54 -7.40 -4.61
CA HIS A 136 -1.17 -8.42 -5.44
C HIS A 136 -0.12 -9.27 -6.16
N VAL A 137 -0.32 -10.58 -6.17
CA VAL A 137 0.56 -11.54 -6.85
C VAL A 137 -0.27 -12.49 -7.67
N THR A 138 0.03 -12.54 -8.97
CA THR A 138 -0.63 -13.43 -9.92
C THR A 138 0.18 -14.69 -10.18
N ASP A 139 -0.46 -15.86 -10.03
CA ASP A 139 0.16 -17.15 -10.37
C ASP A 139 -0.88 -18.16 -10.90
N THR A 140 -0.42 -19.18 -11.61
CA THR A 140 -1.24 -20.31 -12.06
C THR A 140 -1.60 -21.23 -10.90
N ASP A 141 -0.73 -21.28 -9.88
CA ASP A 141 -0.92 -22.08 -8.67
C ASP A 141 -1.40 -21.18 -7.51
N PRO A 142 -2.64 -21.37 -6.99
CA PRO A 142 -3.22 -20.50 -5.97
C PRO A 142 -2.49 -20.59 -4.62
N ALA A 143 -1.93 -21.77 -4.28
CA ALA A 143 -1.18 -21.93 -3.04
C ALA A 143 0.15 -21.16 -3.12
N ARG A 144 0.82 -21.23 -4.27
CA ARG A 144 2.07 -20.51 -4.54
C ARG A 144 1.87 -18.99 -4.54
N ALA A 145 0.78 -18.49 -5.12
CA ALA A 145 0.45 -17.07 -5.09
C ALA A 145 0.34 -16.55 -3.64
N ARG A 146 -0.40 -17.25 -2.78
CA ARG A 146 -0.48 -16.93 -1.34
C ARG A 146 0.89 -16.95 -0.67
N ASP A 147 1.68 -17.99 -0.91
CA ASP A 147 2.99 -18.15 -0.27
C ASP A 147 3.98 -17.08 -0.71
N LEU A 148 3.93 -16.65 -1.98
CA LEU A 148 4.71 -15.51 -2.47
C LEU A 148 4.37 -14.23 -1.72
N VAL A 149 3.08 -13.89 -1.60
CA VAL A 149 2.65 -12.71 -0.84
C VAL A 149 3.17 -12.81 0.59
N ARG A 150 2.91 -13.94 1.27
CA ARG A 150 3.33 -14.13 2.67
C ARG A 150 4.84 -13.97 2.86
N LEU A 151 5.64 -14.56 1.97
CA LEU A 151 7.10 -14.46 2.00
C LEU A 151 7.57 -13.03 1.76
N LEU A 152 6.99 -12.32 0.79
CA LEU A 152 7.32 -10.92 0.49
C LEU A 152 7.02 -10.00 1.68
N LEU A 153 5.83 -10.11 2.28
CA LEU A 153 5.44 -9.31 3.43
C LEU A 153 6.37 -9.59 4.63
N ASN A 154 6.61 -10.87 4.95
CA ASN A 154 7.49 -11.24 6.06
C ASN A 154 8.94 -10.77 5.83
N GLN A 155 9.47 -10.96 4.62
CA GLN A 155 10.82 -10.52 4.26
C GLN A 155 10.98 -9.00 4.37
N PHE A 156 9.93 -8.25 4.03
CA PHE A 156 9.92 -6.79 4.17
C PHE A 156 9.90 -6.34 5.62
N ILE A 157 9.02 -6.89 6.44
CA ILE A 157 8.91 -6.56 7.87
C ILE A 157 10.24 -6.88 8.56
N THR A 158 10.71 -8.11 8.42
CA THR A 158 11.97 -8.58 9.03
C THR A 158 13.15 -7.69 8.60
N ARG A 159 13.30 -7.42 7.30
CA ARG A 159 14.42 -6.58 6.80
C ARG A 159 14.36 -5.15 7.31
N ASN A 160 13.17 -4.56 7.39
CA ASN A 160 13.04 -3.19 7.90
C ASN A 160 13.33 -3.10 9.39
N VAL A 161 12.95 -4.12 10.16
CA VAL A 161 13.23 -4.19 11.59
C VAL A 161 14.72 -4.38 11.82
N ASP A 162 15.34 -5.34 11.14
CA ASP A 162 16.79 -5.58 11.20
C ASP A 162 17.57 -4.31 10.81
N ARG A 163 17.14 -3.64 9.73
CA ARG A 163 17.76 -2.40 9.28
C ARG A 163 17.58 -1.27 10.29
N ALA A 164 16.38 -1.09 10.84
CA ALA A 164 16.12 -0.07 11.86
C ALA A 164 16.96 -0.32 13.11
N GLN A 165 17.06 -1.58 13.57
CA GLN A 165 17.92 -1.96 14.68
C GLN A 165 19.40 -1.67 14.39
N ALA A 166 19.88 -2.00 13.19
CA ALA A 166 21.26 -1.73 12.79
C ALA A 166 21.56 -0.23 12.66
N ASP A 167 20.63 0.55 12.09
CA ASP A 167 20.74 2.01 11.96
C ASP A 167 20.73 2.69 13.33
N LEU A 168 19.83 2.28 14.24
CA LEU A 168 19.79 2.76 15.62
C LEU A 168 21.03 2.35 16.42
N GLY A 169 21.55 1.13 16.21
CA GLY A 169 22.78 0.67 16.84
C GLY A 169 23.99 1.51 16.41
N ARG A 170 24.12 1.81 15.11
CA ARG A 170 25.15 2.72 14.59
C ARG A 170 25.01 4.14 15.12
N ALA A 171 23.78 4.66 15.18
CA ALA A 171 23.50 5.97 15.76
C ALA A 171 23.83 6.02 17.27
N GLY A 172 23.51 4.95 18.01
CA GLY A 172 23.86 4.80 19.42
C GLY A 172 25.36 4.87 19.64
N GLN A 173 26.14 4.08 18.90
CA GLN A 173 27.61 4.09 18.97
C GLN A 173 28.21 5.46 18.64
N PHE A 174 27.66 6.17 17.65
CA PHE A 174 28.09 7.53 17.34
C PHE A 174 27.80 8.49 18.50
N LEU A 175 26.60 8.43 19.09
CA LEU A 175 26.22 9.25 20.24
C LEU A 175 27.06 8.92 21.48
N ASP A 176 27.37 7.65 21.73
CA ASP A 176 28.26 7.21 22.81
C ASP A 176 29.63 7.88 22.70
N GLY A 177 30.23 7.86 21.51
CA GLY A 177 31.52 8.50 21.25
C GLY A 177 31.48 10.02 21.43
N GLN A 178 30.41 10.66 20.94
CA GLN A 178 30.24 12.11 21.08
C GLN A 178 30.01 12.53 22.54
N VAL A 179 29.19 11.79 23.29
CA VAL A 179 28.94 12.07 24.71
C VAL A 179 30.24 11.98 25.51
N ALA A 180 31.07 10.94 25.27
CA ALA A 180 32.36 10.80 25.94
C ALA A 180 33.34 11.93 25.58
N ALA A 181 33.38 12.35 24.31
CA ALA A 181 34.22 13.46 23.87
C ALA A 181 33.79 14.79 24.53
N TYR A 182 32.49 15.08 24.57
CA TYR A 182 31.97 16.29 25.20
C TYR A 182 32.12 16.28 26.71
N ASP A 183 31.97 15.13 27.36
CA ASP A 183 32.23 14.98 28.81
C ASP A 183 33.68 15.36 29.15
N ALA A 184 34.65 14.89 28.37
CA ALA A 184 36.05 15.27 28.51
C ALA A 184 36.29 16.78 28.28
N MET A 185 35.61 17.38 27.30
CA MET A 185 35.69 18.83 27.06
C MET A 185 35.10 19.65 28.23
N VAL A 186 33.98 19.20 28.80
CA VAL A 186 33.38 19.82 29.99
C VAL A 186 34.34 19.70 31.17
N ALA A 187 34.90 18.52 31.43
CA ALA A 187 35.88 18.33 32.50
C ALA A 187 37.10 19.24 32.32
N ALA A 188 37.66 19.33 31.11
CA ALA A 188 38.77 20.22 30.79
C ALA A 188 38.41 21.71 30.98
N SER A 189 37.20 22.12 30.61
CA SER A 189 36.69 23.48 30.83
C SER A 189 36.58 23.82 32.32
N GLN A 190 36.08 22.87 33.13
CA GLN A 190 35.99 23.04 34.58
C GLN A 190 37.36 23.16 35.24
N VAL A 191 38.35 22.40 34.77
CA VAL A 191 39.74 22.54 35.22
C VAL A 191 40.28 23.94 34.90
N LYS A 192 40.06 24.45 33.68
CA LYS A 192 40.47 25.83 33.30
C LYS A 192 39.80 26.89 34.17
N ILE A 193 38.52 26.74 34.46
CA ILE A 193 37.78 27.62 35.38
C ILE A 193 38.39 27.56 36.78
N ALA A 194 38.68 26.37 37.30
CA ALA A 194 39.27 26.18 38.62
C ALA A 194 40.68 26.78 38.70
N GLU A 195 41.50 26.61 37.67
CA GLU A 195 42.84 27.19 37.56
C GLU A 195 42.78 28.72 37.46
N PHE A 196 41.89 29.27 36.63
CA PHE A 196 41.68 30.71 36.53
C PHE A 196 41.27 31.34 37.88
N ARG A 197 40.42 30.65 38.65
CA ARG A 197 40.05 31.07 40.01
C ARG A 197 41.23 31.03 40.98
N ARG A 198 42.15 30.07 40.84
CA ARG A 198 43.36 29.97 41.66
C ARG A 198 44.35 31.10 41.36
N THR A 199 44.52 31.44 40.07
CA THR A 199 45.45 32.49 39.64
C THR A 199 44.89 33.90 39.84
N HIS A 200 43.56 34.07 39.86
CA HIS A 200 42.90 35.37 40.03
C HIS A 200 42.06 35.41 41.33
N PRO A 201 42.67 35.69 42.50
CA PRO A 201 41.98 35.69 43.80
C PRO A 201 40.83 36.70 43.89
N ALA A 202 40.86 37.78 43.10
CA ALA A 202 39.74 38.73 43.00
C ALA A 202 38.46 38.11 42.41
N VAL A 203 38.58 37.15 41.48
CA VAL A 203 37.45 36.40 40.90
C VAL A 203 36.92 35.36 41.91
N ALA A 204 37.82 34.76 42.69
CA ALA A 204 37.46 33.87 43.79
C ALA A 204 36.64 34.61 44.88
N ALA A 205 37.03 35.84 45.23
CA ALA A 205 36.27 36.68 46.17
C ALA A 205 34.87 37.05 45.64
N LEU A 206 34.75 37.36 44.34
CA LEU A 206 33.45 37.67 43.70
C LEU A 206 32.47 36.48 43.78
N SER A 207 32.96 35.27 43.48
CA SER A 207 32.16 34.05 43.52
C SER A 207 31.75 33.63 44.94
N ALA A 208 32.63 33.81 45.94
CA ALA A 208 32.28 33.58 47.35
C ALA A 208 31.18 34.53 47.83
N THR A 209 31.22 35.80 47.41
CA THR A 209 30.20 36.80 47.76
C THR A 209 28.84 36.51 47.09
N ALA A 210 28.84 35.95 45.87
CA ALA A 210 27.60 35.56 45.17
C ALA A 210 26.92 34.34 45.83
N VAL A 211 27.70 33.36 46.27
CA VAL A 211 27.18 32.19 47.02
C VAL A 211 26.65 32.59 48.39
N ASP A 212 27.34 33.51 49.08
CA ASP A 212 26.90 34.06 50.38
C ASP A 212 25.62 34.89 50.26
N ASN A 213 25.45 35.66 49.17
CA ASN A 213 24.19 36.35 48.86
C ASN A 213 23.03 35.40 48.50
N GLY A 214 23.30 34.21 47.96
CA GLY A 214 22.28 33.19 47.70
C GLY A 214 21.81 32.46 48.98
N LEU A 215 22.67 32.40 50.00
CA LEU A 215 22.38 31.80 51.32
C LEU A 215 21.84 32.84 52.34
N ALA A 216 22.03 34.13 52.09
CA ALA A 216 21.40 35.23 52.82
C ALA A 216 19.94 35.45 52.35
N ALA A 217 19.07 34.45 52.56
CA ALA A 217 17.64 34.72 52.62
C ALA A 217 17.40 35.76 53.73
N PRO A 218 16.54 36.78 53.52
CA PRO A 218 16.28 37.81 54.51
C PRO A 218 15.58 37.18 55.72
N ARG A 219 16.36 36.80 56.74
CA ARG A 219 15.84 36.55 58.08
C ARG A 219 15.49 37.92 58.67
N SER A 220 14.17 38.14 58.78
CA SER A 220 13.50 39.12 59.64
C SER A 220 13.78 40.61 59.37
N ALA A 221 12.87 41.25 58.63
CA ALA A 221 12.44 42.62 58.88
C ALA A 221 10.94 42.59 59.26
N PRO A 222 10.49 43.39 60.25
CA PRO A 222 9.13 43.32 60.76
C PRO A 222 8.12 43.75 59.71
N ALA A 223 7.02 43.00 59.68
CA ALA A 223 5.92 43.11 58.75
C ALA A 223 5.13 44.41 58.94
N THR A 224 5.37 45.41 58.09
CA THR A 224 4.35 46.38 57.71
C THR A 224 4.66 46.84 56.28
N VAL A 225 3.64 46.82 55.40
CA VAL A 225 3.67 47.24 53.97
C VAL A 225 4.08 46.18 52.92
N ALA A 226 3.74 44.90 53.11
CA ALA A 226 3.77 43.93 52.00
C ALA A 226 2.54 43.01 51.98
N GLN A 227 1.35 43.60 51.94
CA GLN A 227 0.20 42.94 51.34
C GLN A 227 0.15 43.35 49.87
N ALA A 228 0.02 42.38 48.97
CA ALA A 228 0.04 42.47 47.50
C ALA A 228 1.42 42.34 46.80
N ALA A 229 2.17 41.28 47.11
CA ALA A 229 2.97 40.60 46.10
C ALA A 229 2.83 39.09 46.29
N PRO A 230 2.40 38.29 45.30
CA PRO A 230 2.43 36.84 45.42
C PRO A 230 3.88 36.41 45.61
N ALA A 231 4.14 35.51 46.56
CA ALA A 231 5.46 34.90 46.76
C ALA A 231 6.02 34.43 45.40
N PRO A 232 7.35 34.50 45.17
CA PRO A 232 7.93 34.13 43.89
C PRO A 232 7.50 32.70 43.53
N ARG A 233 6.68 32.59 42.48
CA ARG A 233 6.04 31.33 42.06
C ARG A 233 7.07 30.22 41.80
N SER A 234 8.28 30.61 41.39
CA SER A 234 9.46 29.73 41.23
C SER A 234 9.76 28.84 42.43
N PHE A 235 9.57 29.35 43.66
CA PHE A 235 9.80 28.56 44.87
C PHE A 235 8.72 27.49 45.08
N ALA A 236 7.49 27.75 44.64
CA ALA A 236 6.40 26.78 44.68
C ALA A 236 6.56 25.68 43.61
N ALA A 237 7.01 26.03 42.40
CA ALA A 237 7.35 25.04 41.37
C ALA A 237 8.53 24.16 41.79
N ALA A 238 9.59 24.73 42.38
CA ALA A 238 10.74 23.97 42.88
C ALA A 238 10.36 22.97 43.99
N ARG A 239 9.49 23.35 44.93
CA ARG A 239 8.97 22.43 45.96
C ARG A 239 8.20 21.26 45.36
N ARG A 240 7.35 21.51 44.35
CA ARG A 240 6.59 20.45 43.67
C ARG A 240 7.50 19.45 42.97
N VAL A 241 8.57 19.92 42.33
CA VAL A 241 9.55 19.02 41.69
C VAL A 241 10.22 18.14 42.75
N SER A 242 10.73 18.72 43.83
CA SER A 242 11.36 17.96 44.92
C SER A 242 10.41 16.94 45.58
N GLU A 243 9.15 17.30 45.76
CA GLU A 243 8.13 16.41 46.31
C GLU A 243 7.85 15.23 45.37
N LEU A 244 7.68 15.48 44.08
CA LEU A 244 7.46 14.44 43.07
C LEU A 244 8.70 13.53 42.90
N GLU A 245 9.92 14.07 43.00
CA GLU A 245 11.15 13.28 43.01
C GLU A 245 11.20 12.34 44.22
N SER A 246 10.80 12.82 45.40
CA SER A 246 10.75 11.99 46.60
C SER A 246 9.71 10.87 46.49
N GLN A 247 8.54 11.16 45.94
CA GLN A 247 7.48 10.16 45.70
C GLN A 247 7.94 9.12 44.68
N LEU A 248 8.63 9.56 43.63
CA LEU A 248 9.14 8.68 42.60
C LEU A 248 10.29 7.78 43.10
N ALA A 249 11.13 8.29 44.02
CA ALA A 249 12.15 7.48 44.69
C ALA A 249 11.53 6.39 45.58
N VAL A 250 10.43 6.70 46.29
CA VAL A 250 9.68 5.71 47.09
C VAL A 250 8.96 4.71 46.19
N LEU A 251 8.33 5.14 45.11
CA LEU A 251 7.64 4.23 44.19
C LEU A 251 8.62 3.27 43.49
N ARG A 252 9.83 3.74 43.15
CA ARG A 252 10.87 2.90 42.54
C ARG A 252 11.51 1.88 43.47
N SER A 253 11.38 2.04 44.79
CA SER A 253 11.90 1.04 45.72
C SER A 253 10.97 -0.18 45.86
N ALA A 254 9.69 -0.03 45.50
CA ALA A 254 8.66 -1.07 45.64
C ALA A 254 8.09 -1.56 44.30
N TYR A 255 8.13 -0.74 43.23
CA TYR A 255 7.49 -1.01 41.95
C TYR A 255 8.46 -0.90 40.76
N THR A 256 8.14 -1.62 39.69
CA THR A 256 8.89 -1.58 38.43
C THR A 256 8.47 -0.38 37.56
N GLU A 257 9.33 0.02 36.61
CA GLU A 257 9.11 1.18 35.71
C GLU A 257 7.83 1.10 34.85
N GLN A 258 7.18 -0.07 34.78
CA GLN A 258 5.96 -0.30 33.99
C GLN A 258 4.67 -0.10 34.80
N TYR A 259 4.75 0.10 36.12
CA TYR A 259 3.58 0.24 36.96
C TYR A 259 2.87 1.58 36.71
N PRO A 260 1.52 1.62 36.61
CA PRO A 260 0.75 2.81 36.21
C PRO A 260 1.02 4.03 37.11
N ASP A 261 1.26 3.83 38.41
CA ASP A 261 1.55 4.93 39.34
C ASP A 261 2.93 5.54 39.10
N VAL A 262 3.94 4.73 38.75
CA VAL A 262 5.28 5.23 38.37
C VAL A 262 5.20 6.06 37.09
N ILE A 263 4.39 5.61 36.11
CA ILE A 263 4.16 6.33 34.86
C ILE A 263 3.42 7.65 35.12
N ALA A 264 2.40 7.64 35.99
CA ALA A 264 1.63 8.81 36.36
C ALA A 264 2.49 9.87 37.07
N THR A 265 3.26 9.48 38.09
CA THR A 265 4.17 10.39 38.81
C THR A 265 5.29 10.92 37.91
N ARG A 266 5.80 10.10 36.97
CA ARG A 266 6.80 10.55 35.98
C ARG A 266 6.22 11.57 34.99
N ARG A 267 4.96 11.42 34.57
CA ARG A 267 4.26 12.42 33.77
C ARG A 267 4.02 13.71 34.55
N GLN A 268 3.65 13.61 35.82
CA GLN A 268 3.47 14.77 36.71
C GLN A 268 4.79 15.52 36.94
N LEU A 269 5.91 14.80 37.12
CA LEU A 269 7.25 15.39 37.22
C LEU A 269 7.61 16.17 35.95
N ALA A 270 7.39 15.58 34.77
CA ALA A 270 7.65 16.25 33.50
C ALA A 270 6.84 17.54 33.34
N GLN A 271 5.56 17.53 33.75
CA GLN A 271 4.72 18.73 33.76
C GLN A 271 5.20 19.79 34.76
N ALA A 272 5.64 19.38 35.95
CA ALA A 272 6.17 20.29 36.96
C ALA A 272 7.48 20.96 36.53
N LEU A 273 8.35 20.24 35.80
CA LEU A 273 9.59 20.78 35.23
C LEU A 273 9.30 21.84 34.16
N ILE A 274 8.34 21.57 33.25
CA ILE A 274 7.90 22.54 32.24
C ILE A 274 7.33 23.79 32.91
N ALA A 275 6.51 23.63 33.95
CA ALA A 275 5.96 24.75 34.71
C ALA A 275 7.07 25.58 35.38
N ARG A 276 8.08 24.92 35.98
CA ARG A 276 9.24 25.60 36.58
C ARG A 276 10.00 26.43 35.56
N ASP A 277 10.29 25.88 34.39
CA ASP A 277 11.06 26.58 33.35
C ASP A 277 10.27 27.75 32.73
N LEU A 278 8.95 27.61 32.58
CA LEU A 278 8.08 28.70 32.13
C LEU A 278 8.00 29.81 33.17
N GLU A 279 7.91 29.46 34.46
CA GLU A 279 7.92 30.41 35.56
C GLU A 279 9.27 31.11 35.71
N GLU A 280 10.38 30.39 35.51
CA GLU A 280 11.73 30.95 35.50
C GLU A 280 11.90 31.95 34.36
N LYS A 281 11.45 31.59 33.14
CA LYS A 281 11.42 32.51 32.00
C LYS A 281 10.54 33.73 32.26
N ALA A 282 9.37 33.54 32.89
CA ALA A 282 8.49 34.63 33.27
C ALA A 282 9.08 35.52 34.38
N ALA A 283 9.83 34.94 35.31
CA ALA A 283 10.54 35.66 36.35
C ALA A 283 11.72 36.46 35.78
N LEU A 284 12.45 35.90 34.81
CA LEU A 284 13.52 36.58 34.08
C LEU A 284 12.99 37.76 33.26
N THR A 285 11.83 37.62 32.59
CA THR A 285 11.20 38.73 31.84
C THR A 285 10.57 39.77 32.76
N ALA A 286 9.97 39.36 33.87
CA ALA A 286 9.47 40.27 34.91
C ALA A 286 10.60 41.04 35.60
N ALA A 287 11.73 40.37 35.90
CA ALA A 287 12.93 41.00 36.45
C ALA A 287 13.55 42.00 35.46
N ALA A 288 13.51 41.72 34.16
CA ALA A 288 13.95 42.66 33.13
C ALA A 288 13.07 43.93 33.03
N THR A 289 11.81 43.85 33.49
CA THR A 289 10.84 44.97 33.46
C THR A 289 10.73 45.70 34.80
N TYR A 290 11.22 45.10 35.89
CA TYR A 290 11.21 45.69 37.22
C TYR A 290 12.27 46.81 37.35
N ARG A 291 11.82 48.06 37.27
CA ARG A 291 12.57 49.22 37.80
C ARG A 291 12.33 49.29 39.31
N PRO A 292 13.36 49.19 40.16
CA PRO A 292 13.15 49.28 41.60
C PRO A 292 12.61 50.66 41.97
N PRO A 293 11.60 50.77 42.85
CA PRO A 293 11.21 52.05 43.42
C PRO A 293 12.40 52.62 44.20
N VAL A 294 12.67 53.90 44.02
CA VAL A 294 13.73 54.62 44.75
C VAL A 294 13.34 54.64 46.22
N LEU A 295 13.94 53.75 47.02
CA LEU A 295 13.79 53.74 48.47
C LEU A 295 14.68 54.83 49.06
N LEU A 296 14.07 55.97 49.41
CA LEU A 296 14.63 56.99 50.28
C LEU A 296 14.63 56.45 51.73
N GLY A 297 15.75 55.87 52.18
CA GLY A 297 15.96 55.59 53.59
C GLY A 297 16.83 54.38 53.88
N GLY A 298 18.00 54.63 54.48
CA GLY A 298 18.85 53.62 55.11
C GLY A 298 19.87 52.98 54.18
N TYR A 299 21.05 53.59 54.04
CA TYR A 299 22.21 52.92 53.46
C TYR A 299 22.59 51.74 54.38
N PRO A 300 22.51 50.47 53.95
CA PRO A 300 23.17 49.40 54.67
C PRO A 300 24.67 49.71 54.73
N PRO A 301 25.40 49.24 55.78
CA PRO A 301 26.83 49.48 55.88
C PRO A 301 27.48 49.05 54.56
N ARG A 302 28.21 50.00 53.95
CA ARG A 302 28.88 49.86 52.65
C ARG A 302 29.89 48.74 52.78
N ARG A 303 29.45 47.48 52.60
CA ARG A 303 30.34 46.34 52.38
C ARG A 303 31.23 46.76 51.24
N ALA A 304 32.54 46.81 51.48
CA ALA A 304 33.50 47.19 50.47
C ALA A 304 33.22 46.31 49.24
N MET A 305 32.70 46.93 48.18
CA MET A 305 32.57 46.25 46.91
C MET A 305 33.97 45.74 46.59
N PRO A 306 34.16 44.43 46.34
CA PRO A 306 35.45 43.95 45.89
C PRO A 306 35.85 44.80 44.68
N ALA A 307 37.12 45.23 44.65
CA ALA A 307 37.61 46.12 43.62
C ALA A 307 37.17 45.61 42.23
N PRO A 308 36.69 46.50 41.33
CA PRO A 308 36.26 46.08 40.01
C PRO A 308 37.38 45.27 39.34
N LEU A 309 37.04 44.07 38.86
CA LEU A 309 38.00 43.27 38.11
C LEU A 309 38.50 44.10 36.91
N PRO A 310 39.80 44.04 36.57
CA PRO A 310 40.30 44.64 35.35
C PRO A 310 39.45 44.17 34.16
N PRO A 311 39.11 45.05 33.20
CA PRO A 311 38.16 44.73 32.12
C PRO A 311 38.61 43.54 31.26
N ALA A 312 39.91 43.33 31.11
CA ALA A 312 40.46 42.15 30.43
C ALA A 312 40.18 40.84 31.19
N VAL A 313 40.41 40.81 32.51
CA VAL A 313 40.19 39.62 33.35
C VAL A 313 38.70 39.28 33.44
N ALA A 314 37.84 40.30 33.52
CA ALA A 314 36.38 40.12 33.56
C ALA A 314 35.83 39.53 32.24
N SER A 315 36.38 39.94 31.08
CA SER A 315 35.94 39.41 29.79
C SER A 315 36.39 37.95 29.60
N GLU A 316 37.63 37.62 29.99
CA GLU A 316 38.14 36.24 29.97
C GLU A 316 37.30 35.31 30.86
N TRP A 317 36.97 35.74 32.08
CA TRP A 317 36.10 35.00 32.98
C TRP A 317 34.73 34.72 32.38
N ASN A 318 34.08 35.74 31.82
CA ASN A 318 32.78 35.61 31.18
C ASN A 318 32.84 34.69 29.95
N ASN A 319 33.94 34.70 29.20
CA ASN A 319 34.12 33.81 28.06
C ASN A 319 34.28 32.35 28.51
N LEU A 320 35.05 32.09 29.58
CA LEU A 320 35.18 30.75 30.17
C LEU A 320 33.82 30.22 30.67
N GLN A 321 33.04 31.05 31.36
CA GLN A 321 31.70 30.67 31.84
C GLN A 321 30.75 30.36 30.69
N ARG A 322 30.65 31.24 29.68
CA ARG A 322 29.80 31.01 28.51
C ARG A 322 30.21 29.74 27.74
N ASN A 323 31.51 29.50 27.58
CA ASN A 323 32.01 28.30 26.90
C ASN A 323 31.65 27.02 27.67
N ASP A 324 31.81 27.01 29.00
CA ASP A 324 31.41 25.88 29.84
C ASP A 324 29.89 25.62 29.76
N GLU A 325 29.08 26.67 29.78
CA GLU A 325 27.62 26.56 29.67
C GLU A 325 27.18 26.00 28.30
N VAL A 326 27.81 26.44 27.20
CA VAL A 326 27.57 25.88 25.86
C VAL A 326 27.98 24.41 25.79
N LEU A 327 29.12 24.03 26.37
CA LEU A 327 29.56 22.63 26.40
C LEU A 327 28.60 21.75 27.22
N ARG A 328 28.18 22.21 28.40
CA ARG A 328 27.24 21.48 29.26
C ARG A 328 25.87 21.33 28.62
N SER A 329 25.33 22.39 28.02
CA SER A 329 24.04 22.33 27.33
C SER A 329 24.08 21.38 26.13
N THR A 330 25.16 21.41 25.33
CA THR A 330 25.36 20.47 24.21
C THR A 330 25.50 19.03 24.71
N TYR A 331 26.26 18.81 25.79
CA TYR A 331 26.37 17.51 26.45
C TYR A 331 25.01 16.97 26.90
N GLN A 332 24.19 17.79 27.57
CA GLN A 332 22.85 17.40 28.01
C GLN A 332 21.93 17.04 26.83
N GLN A 333 22.01 17.78 25.71
CA GLN A 333 21.27 17.46 24.49
C GLN A 333 21.71 16.11 23.91
N LEU A 334 23.02 15.85 23.83
CA LEU A 334 23.56 14.58 23.33
C LEU A 334 23.17 13.40 24.25
N LEU A 335 23.19 13.61 25.57
CA LEU A 335 22.74 12.61 26.54
C LEU A 335 21.25 12.29 26.36
N GLY A 336 20.41 13.30 26.18
CA GLY A 336 18.98 13.10 25.89
C GLY A 336 18.76 12.30 24.61
N LYS A 337 19.50 12.63 23.54
CA LYS A 337 19.46 11.88 22.26
C LYS A 337 19.92 10.44 22.42
N ARG A 338 20.97 10.20 23.22
CA ARG A 338 21.49 8.87 23.52
C ARG A 338 20.43 8.01 24.21
N VAL A 339 19.81 8.52 25.28
CA VAL A 339 18.75 7.80 26.01
C VAL A 339 17.56 7.50 25.09
N ALA A 340 17.11 8.48 24.29
CA ALA A 340 16.03 8.28 23.34
C ALA A 340 16.36 7.21 22.27
N THR A 341 17.61 7.18 21.78
CA THR A 341 18.07 6.21 20.78
C THR A 341 18.11 4.80 21.36
N HIS A 342 18.67 4.61 22.55
CA HIS A 342 18.68 3.30 23.22
C HIS A 342 17.28 2.82 23.59
N MET A 343 16.41 3.73 24.06
CA MET A 343 15.02 3.40 24.34
C MET A 343 14.28 2.95 23.07
N SER A 344 14.54 3.62 21.95
CA SER A 344 14.02 3.20 20.63
C SER A 344 14.56 1.83 20.24
N GLN A 345 15.86 1.60 20.39
CA GLN A 345 16.49 0.31 20.08
C GLN A 345 15.86 -0.83 20.90
N ALA A 346 15.58 -0.59 22.18
CA ALA A 346 14.90 -1.56 23.04
C ALA A 346 13.47 -1.86 22.57
N VAL A 347 12.71 -0.85 22.14
CA VAL A 347 11.34 -1.04 21.59
C VAL A 347 11.37 -1.88 20.31
N TYR A 348 12.28 -1.58 19.37
CA TYR A 348 12.43 -2.39 18.14
C TYR A 348 12.97 -3.81 18.42
N GLY A 349 13.69 -4.01 19.52
CA GLY A 349 14.17 -5.32 19.96
C GLY A 349 13.10 -6.20 20.62
N ALA A 350 12.24 -5.61 21.45
CA ALA A 350 11.22 -6.35 22.21
C ALA A 350 9.94 -6.62 21.40
N ASP A 351 9.43 -5.62 20.67
CA ASP A 351 8.13 -5.71 20.00
C ASP A 351 8.20 -5.95 18.49
N GLY A 352 9.40 -6.07 17.91
CA GLY A 352 9.71 -6.63 16.58
C GLY A 352 9.00 -6.08 15.33
N ALA A 353 7.93 -5.29 15.45
CA ALA A 353 6.99 -5.02 14.37
C ALA A 353 6.12 -3.77 14.60
N GLY A 354 6.28 -3.03 15.70
CA GLY A 354 5.33 -1.98 16.11
C GLY A 354 4.98 -0.91 15.06
N LYS A 355 5.82 -0.71 14.03
CA LYS A 355 5.57 0.19 12.90
C LYS A 355 4.86 -0.45 11.69
N TYR A 356 5.00 -1.76 11.49
CA TYR A 356 4.49 -2.48 10.33
C TYR A 356 3.55 -3.59 10.78
N GLN A 357 2.25 -3.34 10.69
CA GLN A 357 1.25 -4.35 11.04
C GLN A 357 0.61 -4.89 9.76
N VAL A 358 0.57 -6.21 9.64
CA VAL A 358 -0.17 -6.87 8.57
C VAL A 358 -1.65 -6.76 8.92
N THR A 359 -2.37 -5.90 8.20
CA THR A 359 -3.82 -5.72 8.40
C THR A 359 -4.60 -6.91 7.89
N ARG A 360 -4.17 -7.48 6.75
CA ARG A 360 -4.78 -8.67 6.15
C ARG A 360 -3.71 -9.64 5.68
N GLU A 361 -3.72 -10.83 6.27
CA GLU A 361 -2.89 -11.94 5.83
C GLU A 361 -3.41 -12.52 4.50
N PRO A 362 -2.51 -12.98 3.61
CA PRO A 362 -2.91 -13.55 2.33
C PRO A 362 -3.61 -14.89 2.52
N THR A 363 -4.74 -15.05 1.83
CA THR A 363 -5.52 -16.30 1.78
C THR A 363 -5.40 -16.96 0.42
N VAL A 364 -5.73 -18.25 0.32
CA VAL A 364 -5.70 -18.98 -0.95
C VAL A 364 -6.89 -18.54 -1.81
N PRO A 365 -6.68 -17.96 -3.00
CA PRO A 365 -7.77 -17.57 -3.88
C PRO A 365 -8.50 -18.80 -4.41
N THR A 366 -9.82 -18.81 -4.29
CA THR A 366 -10.69 -19.91 -4.75
C THR A 366 -11.26 -19.66 -6.15
N VAL A 367 -11.24 -18.42 -6.63
CA VAL A 367 -11.77 -18.02 -7.94
C VAL A 367 -10.63 -17.55 -8.83
N PRO A 368 -10.54 -18.04 -10.08
CA PRO A 368 -9.56 -17.54 -11.04
C PRO A 368 -9.97 -16.17 -11.57
N ILE A 369 -9.01 -15.25 -11.68
CA ILE A 369 -9.21 -13.90 -12.22
C ILE A 369 -9.09 -13.85 -13.74
N GLY A 370 -8.55 -14.89 -14.38
CA GLY A 370 -8.48 -14.98 -15.82
C GLY A 370 -8.02 -16.34 -16.34
N PRO A 371 -8.10 -16.56 -17.66
CA PRO A 371 -8.83 -15.76 -18.66
C PRO A 371 -10.36 -15.96 -18.52
N ASN A 372 -11.18 -14.94 -18.83
CA ASN A 372 -12.63 -15.07 -18.81
C ASN A 372 -13.12 -15.98 -19.94
N ARG A 373 -13.21 -17.28 -19.67
CA ARG A 373 -13.52 -18.34 -20.65
C ARG A 373 -14.84 -18.09 -21.37
N ALA A 374 -15.86 -17.58 -20.67
CA ALA A 374 -17.16 -17.30 -21.27
C ALA A 374 -17.07 -16.21 -22.35
N LEU A 375 -16.34 -15.13 -22.08
CA LEU A 375 -16.11 -14.05 -23.03
C LEU A 375 -15.35 -14.54 -24.28
N TYR A 376 -14.26 -15.29 -24.09
CA TYR A 376 -13.48 -15.83 -25.20
C TYR A 376 -14.26 -16.85 -26.04
N LEU A 377 -15.08 -17.69 -25.42
CA LEU A 377 -15.94 -18.64 -26.13
C LEU A 377 -17.03 -17.92 -26.94
N ALA A 378 -17.61 -16.84 -26.40
CA ALA A 378 -18.59 -16.02 -27.12
C ALA A 378 -17.95 -15.33 -28.34
N LEU A 379 -16.77 -14.73 -28.17
CA LEU A 379 -16.03 -14.10 -29.25
C LEU A 379 -15.60 -15.13 -30.31
N ALA A 380 -15.11 -16.29 -29.89
CA ALA A 380 -14.77 -17.39 -30.79
C ALA A 380 -15.99 -17.90 -31.56
N GLY A 381 -17.17 -17.96 -30.92
CA GLY A 381 -18.43 -18.29 -31.56
C GLY A 381 -18.80 -17.32 -32.68
N LEU A 382 -18.72 -16.01 -32.41
CA LEU A 382 -18.99 -14.99 -33.42
C LEU A 382 -18.02 -15.08 -34.61
N LEU A 383 -16.72 -15.26 -34.34
CA LEU A 383 -15.72 -15.44 -35.38
C LEU A 383 -15.92 -16.74 -36.18
N ALA A 384 -16.30 -17.84 -35.53
CA ALA A 384 -16.57 -19.11 -36.20
C ALA A 384 -17.81 -19.04 -37.11
N VAL A 385 -18.85 -18.28 -36.70
CA VAL A 385 -20.02 -18.03 -37.55
C VAL A 385 -19.62 -17.18 -38.76
N GLY A 386 -18.88 -16.09 -38.55
CA GLY A 386 -18.38 -15.25 -39.65
C GLY A 386 -17.49 -16.03 -40.62
N GLY A 387 -16.58 -16.85 -40.11
CA GLY A 387 -15.73 -17.73 -40.92
C GLY A 387 -16.54 -18.76 -41.71
N GLY A 388 -17.54 -19.40 -41.07
CA GLY A 388 -18.40 -20.36 -41.76
C GLY A 388 -19.22 -19.74 -42.89
N LEU A 389 -19.79 -18.54 -42.65
CA LEU A 389 -20.48 -17.76 -43.67
C LEU A 389 -19.53 -17.36 -44.81
N GLY A 390 -18.31 -16.94 -44.48
CA GLY A 390 -17.28 -16.60 -45.47
C GLY A 390 -16.89 -17.78 -46.36
N VAL A 391 -16.72 -18.98 -45.79
CA VAL A 391 -16.44 -20.20 -46.58
C VAL A 391 -17.66 -20.59 -47.43
N GLY A 392 -18.87 -20.49 -46.89
CA GLY A 392 -20.11 -20.74 -47.64
C GLY A 392 -20.27 -19.79 -48.83
N TRP A 393 -20.00 -18.50 -48.61
CA TRP A 393 -20.02 -17.49 -49.67
C TRP A 393 -18.93 -17.74 -50.71
N LEU A 394 -17.69 -18.04 -50.30
CA LEU A 394 -16.60 -18.34 -51.23
C LEU A 394 -16.90 -19.60 -52.06
N ARG A 395 -17.51 -20.62 -51.45
CA ARG A 395 -17.94 -21.83 -52.15
C ARG A 395 -19.09 -21.54 -53.12
N ALA A 396 -20.02 -20.68 -52.76
CA ALA A 396 -21.11 -20.25 -53.63
C ALA A 396 -20.60 -19.40 -54.81
N ALA A 397 -19.67 -18.48 -54.57
CA ALA A 397 -19.09 -17.62 -55.60
C ALA A 397 -18.26 -18.40 -56.64
N THR A 398 -17.67 -19.53 -56.26
CA THR A 398 -16.87 -20.38 -57.16
C THR A 398 -17.70 -21.36 -57.99
N GLN A 399 -18.97 -21.58 -57.66
CA GLN A 399 -19.87 -22.38 -58.51
C GLN A 399 -20.88 -21.47 -59.20
N SER A 400 -20.98 -21.57 -60.52
CA SER A 400 -21.98 -20.86 -61.32
C SER A 400 -23.37 -21.48 -61.12
N ILE A 401 -23.98 -21.27 -59.95
CA ILE A 401 -25.34 -21.69 -59.67
C ILE A 401 -26.24 -20.46 -59.78
N PHE A 402 -27.04 -20.39 -60.84
CA PHE A 402 -28.07 -19.38 -60.98
C PHE A 402 -29.21 -19.69 -60.00
N VAL A 403 -29.36 -18.86 -58.96
CA VAL A 403 -30.37 -19.06 -57.91
C VAL A 403 -31.64 -18.23 -58.17
N SER A 404 -31.54 -17.18 -58.98
CA SER A 404 -32.66 -16.27 -59.31
C SER A 404 -32.99 -16.29 -60.79
N THR A 405 -34.28 -16.25 -61.11
CA THR A 405 -34.81 -16.16 -62.49
C THR A 405 -34.24 -14.94 -63.22
N ARG A 406 -34.16 -13.79 -62.53
CA ARG A 406 -33.61 -12.53 -63.07
C ARG A 406 -32.12 -12.63 -63.40
N GLU A 407 -31.37 -13.38 -62.60
CA GLU A 407 -29.93 -13.54 -62.80
C GLU A 407 -29.65 -14.40 -64.04
N LEU A 408 -30.46 -15.44 -64.26
CA LEU A 408 -30.40 -16.25 -65.47
C LEU A 408 -30.78 -15.43 -66.71
N GLU A 409 -31.83 -14.60 -66.62
CA GLU A 409 -32.23 -13.69 -67.70
C GLU A 409 -31.14 -12.68 -68.04
N GLN A 410 -30.47 -12.10 -67.04
CA GLN A 410 -29.38 -11.14 -67.23
C GLN A 410 -28.13 -11.80 -67.84
N ALA A 411 -27.77 -13.01 -67.39
CA ALA A 411 -26.60 -13.71 -67.88
C ALA A 411 -26.79 -14.27 -69.31
N VAL A 412 -27.99 -14.73 -69.63
CA VAL A 412 -28.30 -15.40 -70.91
C VAL A 412 -28.95 -14.45 -71.92
N GLN A 413 -29.39 -13.25 -71.49
CA GLN A 413 -30.12 -12.24 -72.28
C GLN A 413 -31.39 -12.78 -72.98
N LEU A 414 -31.95 -13.87 -72.45
CA LEU A 414 -33.18 -14.48 -72.95
C LEU A 414 -34.25 -14.45 -71.84
N PRO A 415 -35.51 -14.11 -72.16
CA PRO A 415 -36.59 -14.10 -71.18
C PRO A 415 -36.88 -15.53 -70.68
N VAL A 416 -36.99 -15.72 -69.37
CA VAL A 416 -37.24 -17.03 -68.78
C VAL A 416 -38.74 -17.31 -68.80
N ILE A 417 -39.15 -18.22 -69.69
CA ILE A 417 -40.56 -18.56 -69.94
C ILE A 417 -41.18 -19.39 -68.78
N GLY A 418 -40.35 -20.00 -67.92
CA GLY A 418 -40.81 -20.72 -66.74
C GLY A 418 -39.67 -21.35 -65.94
N THR A 419 -39.93 -21.68 -64.67
CA THR A 419 -38.99 -22.40 -63.81
C THR A 419 -39.52 -23.80 -63.54
N LEU A 420 -38.72 -24.83 -63.84
CA LEU A 420 -39.02 -26.22 -63.51
C LEU A 420 -38.24 -26.56 -62.23
N SER A 421 -38.93 -26.58 -61.09
CA SER A 421 -38.35 -27.03 -59.84
C SER A 421 -38.12 -28.54 -59.91
N TRP A 422 -36.86 -28.96 -59.91
CA TRP A 422 -36.54 -30.38 -59.74
C TRP A 422 -36.77 -30.74 -58.27
N GLU A 423 -37.93 -31.31 -57.96
CA GLU A 423 -38.12 -32.00 -56.69
C GLU A 423 -37.55 -33.43 -56.84
N PRO A 424 -36.54 -33.82 -56.04
CA PRO A 424 -36.05 -35.19 -56.08
C PRO A 424 -37.21 -36.09 -55.68
N ALA A 425 -37.74 -36.87 -56.63
CA ALA A 425 -38.86 -37.77 -56.38
C ALA A 425 -38.46 -38.75 -55.25
N TRP A 426 -38.93 -38.47 -54.04
CA TRP A 426 -38.70 -39.31 -52.89
C TRP A 426 -39.60 -40.54 -53.04
N ASN A 427 -38.95 -41.70 -53.15
CA ASN A 427 -39.36 -42.99 -52.60
C ASN A 427 -40.86 -43.15 -52.32
N THR A 428 -41.68 -43.30 -53.36
CA THR A 428 -43.04 -43.82 -53.21
C THR A 428 -42.93 -45.30 -52.88
N ARG A 429 -42.75 -45.63 -51.60
CA ARG A 429 -43.09 -46.98 -51.12
C ARG A 429 -44.54 -47.21 -51.54
N PRO A 430 -44.86 -48.26 -52.33
CA PRO A 430 -46.24 -48.52 -52.70
C PRO A 430 -47.07 -48.61 -51.42
N PRO A 431 -48.28 -48.03 -51.39
CA PRO A 431 -49.14 -48.12 -50.21
C PRO A 431 -49.28 -49.60 -49.84
N ARG A 432 -48.99 -49.94 -48.57
CA ARG A 432 -49.27 -51.28 -48.06
C ARG A 432 -50.74 -51.59 -48.37
N PRO A 433 -51.04 -52.73 -49.03
CA PRO A 433 -52.44 -53.06 -49.30
C PRO A 433 -53.18 -53.10 -47.97
N PRO A 434 -54.43 -52.61 -47.90
CA PRO A 434 -55.21 -52.66 -46.68
C PRO A 434 -55.28 -54.12 -46.21
N ARG A 435 -54.96 -54.36 -44.94
CA ARG A 435 -55.20 -55.67 -44.31
C ARG A 435 -56.68 -55.97 -44.51
N LEU A 436 -56.98 -56.95 -45.35
CA LEU A 436 -58.31 -57.52 -45.47
C LEU A 436 -58.72 -57.98 -44.06
N ALA A 437 -59.64 -57.24 -43.45
CA ALA A 437 -60.35 -57.72 -42.28
C ALA A 437 -60.99 -59.04 -42.69
N ARG A 438 -60.62 -60.11 -42.01
CA ARG A 438 -61.13 -61.46 -42.23
C ARG A 438 -62.61 -61.45 -41.81
N VAL A 439 -63.50 -61.04 -42.73
CA VAL A 439 -64.95 -61.13 -42.56
C VAL A 439 -65.31 -62.60 -42.68
N ARG A 440 -65.70 -63.19 -41.55
CA ARG A 440 -66.20 -64.55 -41.43
C ARG A 440 -67.69 -64.56 -41.77
N GLY A 441 -68.01 -65.14 -42.94
CA GLY A 441 -69.32 -65.71 -43.26
C GLY A 441 -70.35 -64.76 -43.87
N ARG A 442 -70.76 -65.01 -45.12
CA ARG A 442 -72.02 -65.70 -45.47
C ARG A 442 -72.21 -65.63 -47.00
N ILE A 443 -72.72 -66.71 -47.55
CA ILE A 443 -72.95 -67.00 -48.97
C ILE A 443 -73.99 -66.02 -49.57
N GLY A 444 -73.75 -65.53 -50.79
CA GLY A 444 -74.81 -65.05 -51.69
C GLY A 444 -74.51 -63.77 -52.49
N GLY A 445 -74.27 -63.94 -53.80
CA GLY A 445 -74.81 -63.08 -54.87
C GLY A 445 -74.20 -61.69 -55.13
N GLY A 446 -73.65 -61.50 -56.34
CA GLY A 446 -73.59 -60.20 -57.02
C GLY A 446 -72.24 -59.49 -56.98
N THR A 447 -71.52 -59.50 -58.10
CA THR A 447 -70.33 -58.67 -58.36
C THR A 447 -70.71 -57.19 -58.56
N PRO A 448 -70.08 -56.24 -57.87
CA PRO A 448 -69.87 -54.90 -58.40
C PRO A 448 -68.38 -54.69 -58.75
N ASN A 449 -68.16 -54.10 -59.94
CA ASN A 449 -66.89 -53.65 -60.47
C ASN A 449 -66.02 -52.90 -59.44
N PRO A 450 -64.68 -53.06 -59.44
CA PRO A 450 -63.81 -52.20 -58.66
C PRO A 450 -63.83 -50.76 -59.21
N PRO A 451 -63.80 -49.71 -58.37
CA PRO A 451 -63.72 -48.34 -58.84
C PRO A 451 -62.36 -48.10 -59.52
N VAL A 452 -62.41 -47.62 -60.76
CA VAL A 452 -61.25 -47.06 -61.48
C VAL A 452 -60.79 -45.82 -60.72
N ILE A 453 -59.68 -45.93 -59.98
CA ILE A 453 -59.02 -44.78 -59.36
C ILE A 453 -58.27 -44.03 -60.47
N LEU A 454 -58.92 -43.00 -61.02
CA LEU A 454 -58.27 -42.03 -61.89
C LEU A 454 -57.22 -41.26 -61.07
N LYS A 455 -55.93 -41.50 -61.35
CA LYS A 455 -54.85 -40.61 -60.93
C LYS A 455 -55.02 -39.28 -61.67
N SER A 456 -55.65 -38.30 -61.03
CA SER A 456 -55.63 -36.92 -61.52
C SER A 456 -54.24 -36.33 -61.23
N TYR A 457 -53.46 -36.07 -62.27
CA TYR A 457 -52.27 -35.22 -62.16
C TYR A 457 -52.77 -33.78 -62.07
N ARG A 458 -52.67 -33.19 -60.88
CA ARG A 458 -52.96 -31.77 -60.69
C ARG A 458 -51.72 -30.99 -61.13
N THR A 459 -51.63 -30.68 -62.43
CA THR A 459 -50.71 -29.67 -62.95
C THR A 459 -51.21 -28.31 -62.49
N THR A 460 -50.62 -27.75 -61.44
CA THR A 460 -50.77 -26.33 -61.12
C THR A 460 -49.87 -25.54 -62.06
N TRP A 461 -50.44 -25.11 -63.18
CA TRP A 461 -49.92 -23.99 -63.96
C TRP A 461 -50.31 -22.72 -63.20
N ASP A 462 -49.33 -22.08 -62.56
CA ASP A 462 -49.50 -20.71 -62.06
C ASP A 462 -48.83 -19.77 -63.06
N SER A 463 -49.59 -19.41 -64.09
CA SER A 463 -49.26 -18.30 -64.97
C SER A 463 -50.10 -17.10 -64.52
N GLN A 464 -49.45 -16.11 -63.93
CA GLN A 464 -50.03 -14.77 -63.80
C GLN A 464 -49.18 -13.78 -64.60
N PRO A 465 -49.83 -12.85 -65.32
CA PRO A 465 -49.22 -11.94 -66.31
C PRO A 465 -48.34 -10.84 -65.71
#